data_AF-A0A3B6QPT9-F1
#
_entry.id   AF-A0A3B6QPT9-F1
#
_cell.length_a   1.000
_cell.length_b   1.000
_cell.length_c   1.000
_cell.angle_alpha   90.00
_cell.angle_beta   90.00
_cell.angle_gamma   90.00
#
_symmetry.space_group_name_H-M   'P 1'
#
loop_
_entity.id
_entity.type
_entity.pdbx_description
1 polymer ?
#
loop_
_entity_poly.entity_id
_entity_poly.type
_entity_poly.pdbx_seq_one_letter_code
_entity_poly.pdbx_strand_id
1 'polypeptide(L)'
;MARLFTTVSSFVFIVVVVLLLLSEVSHAATAAAADGDDDNPVVKKLCTDTPFPELCASMITRYHESKGANEESLVGMAALTSAKLLLNATATASPAVQRDSHPGLSKADEICFETCFKELTNAAQTLDKLCVSKVQLPQIDNFIKFNKESHVEWNCERCRQGEAKMIADDVSKDNEAGKAMAVLEALVNKILTK
;
A
#
# COMPACT_ATOMS: atom_id res chain seq x y z
N MET A 1 13.81 44.09 24.43
CA MET A 1 12.61 43.57 23.75
C MET A 1 12.98 42.24 23.12
N ALA A 2 12.57 41.13 23.73
CA ALA A 2 12.90 39.79 23.27
C ALA A 2 11.59 39.03 23.01
N ARG A 3 11.26 38.79 21.74
CA ARG A 3 10.36 37.71 21.30
C ARG A 3 10.75 37.33 19.87
N LEU A 4 11.63 36.34 19.73
CA LEU A 4 11.75 35.56 18.50
C LEU A 4 11.28 34.13 18.77
N PHE A 5 10.06 33.92 18.27
CA PHE A 5 9.40 32.69 17.86
C PHE A 5 10.15 31.36 18.07
N THR A 6 9.68 30.64 19.09
CA THR A 6 9.67 29.19 19.20
C THR A 6 8.70 28.58 18.18
N THR A 7 9.15 28.26 16.96
CA THR A 7 8.36 27.46 15.99
C THR A 7 9.19 26.46 15.17
N VAL A 8 10.43 26.16 15.56
CA VAL A 8 11.31 25.25 14.78
C VAL A 8 11.24 23.78 15.24
N SER A 9 10.46 23.46 16.29
CA SER A 9 10.53 22.13 16.92
C SER A 9 9.78 21.02 16.17
N SER A 10 8.65 21.29 15.49
CA SER A 10 7.83 20.20 14.93
C SER A 10 8.24 19.72 13.54
N PHE A 11 8.89 20.55 12.73
CA PHE A 11 9.30 20.14 11.37
C PHE A 11 10.53 19.24 11.37
N VAL A 12 11.46 19.45 12.30
CA VAL A 12 12.67 18.62 12.42
C VAL A 12 12.29 17.19 12.84
N PHE A 13 11.29 17.02 13.70
CA PHE A 13 10.83 15.70 14.12
C PHE A 13 10.19 14.89 12.98
N ILE A 14 9.41 15.53 12.10
CA ILE A 14 8.80 14.83 10.95
C ILE A 14 9.88 14.43 9.94
N VAL A 15 10.86 15.30 9.67
CA VAL A 15 11.97 15.00 8.75
C VAL A 15 12.86 13.88 9.29
N VAL A 16 13.11 13.84 10.61
CA VAL A 16 13.92 12.78 11.24
C VAL A 16 13.17 11.44 11.27
N VAL A 17 11.86 11.41 11.49
CA VAL A 17 11.06 10.17 11.41
C VAL A 17 10.99 9.64 9.98
N VAL A 18 10.85 10.53 8.98
CA VAL A 18 10.88 10.14 7.56
C VAL A 18 12.27 9.63 7.17
N LEU A 19 13.36 10.26 7.62
CA LEU A 19 14.74 9.80 7.34
C LEU A 19 15.09 8.47 8.03
N LEU A 20 14.59 8.21 9.24
CA LEU A 20 14.82 6.95 9.95
C LEU A 20 14.02 5.77 9.37
N LEU A 21 12.87 6.04 8.72
CA LEU A 21 12.14 5.02 7.95
C LEU A 21 12.77 4.76 6.58
N LEU A 22 13.60 5.68 6.07
CA LEU A 22 14.32 5.54 4.79
C LEU A 22 15.71 4.91 4.94
N SER A 23 16.25 4.74 6.15
CA SER A 23 17.58 4.13 6.35
C SER A 23 17.65 2.61 6.12
N GLU A 24 16.52 1.93 5.85
CA GLU A 24 16.54 0.57 5.30
C GLU A 24 16.53 0.53 3.76
N VAL A 25 16.58 1.70 3.11
CA VAL A 25 16.68 1.82 1.64
C VAL A 25 18.14 1.70 1.23
N SER A 26 18.65 0.49 1.31
CA SER A 26 19.77 0.04 0.50
C SER A 26 19.47 -1.40 0.16
N HIS A 27 18.76 -1.62 -0.95
CA HIS A 27 18.98 -2.68 -1.94
C HIS A 27 18.02 -2.42 -3.11
N ALA A 28 18.49 -1.59 -4.05
CA ALA A 28 18.01 -1.66 -5.41
C ALA A 28 18.42 -3.02 -6.00
N ALA A 29 17.44 -3.70 -6.61
CA ALA A 29 17.60 -4.66 -7.69
C ALA A 29 18.79 -5.63 -7.62
N THR A 30 18.62 -6.69 -6.83
CA THR A 30 18.88 -8.04 -7.34
C THR A 30 17.64 -8.85 -7.05
N ALA A 31 16.86 -9.15 -8.09
CA ALA A 31 16.03 -10.34 -8.11
C ALA A 31 16.96 -11.55 -8.05
N ALA A 32 17.52 -11.80 -6.86
CA ALA A 32 17.94 -13.13 -6.51
C ALA A 32 16.63 -13.88 -6.34
N ALA A 33 16.30 -14.68 -7.35
CA ALA A 33 15.45 -15.84 -7.14
C ALA A 33 15.97 -16.51 -5.87
N ALA A 34 15.22 -16.37 -4.77
CA ALA A 34 15.35 -17.32 -3.69
C ALA A 34 14.88 -18.63 -4.32
N ASP A 35 15.83 -19.38 -4.88
CA ASP A 35 15.73 -20.80 -5.15
C ASP A 35 15.50 -21.47 -3.79
N GLY A 36 14.24 -21.44 -3.39
CA GLY A 36 13.67 -22.17 -2.31
C GLY A 36 12.32 -22.60 -2.85
N ASP A 37 12.29 -23.82 -3.37
CA ASP A 37 11.08 -24.58 -3.66
C ASP A 37 10.32 -24.82 -2.33
N ASP A 38 9.84 -23.73 -1.73
CA ASP A 38 8.93 -23.67 -0.59
C ASP A 38 7.52 -23.61 -1.17
N ASP A 39 7.15 -24.68 -1.87
CA ASP A 39 5.83 -24.86 -2.47
C ASP A 39 4.84 -25.08 -1.31
N ASN A 40 4.50 -24.02 -0.54
CA ASN A 40 3.55 -24.10 0.57
C ASN A 40 2.17 -24.42 -0.02
N PRO A 41 1.68 -25.67 0.09
CA PRO A 41 0.50 -26.10 -0.64
C PRO A 41 -0.76 -25.39 -0.16
N VAL A 42 -0.75 -24.89 1.09
CA VAL A 42 -1.84 -24.09 1.65
C VAL A 42 -1.90 -22.73 0.96
N VAL A 43 -0.77 -22.04 0.80
CA VAL A 43 -0.69 -20.74 0.11
C VAL A 43 -1.09 -20.90 -1.35
N LYS A 44 -0.58 -21.94 -2.03
CA LYS A 44 -0.93 -22.24 -3.42
C LYS A 44 -2.44 -22.41 -3.59
N LYS A 45 -3.05 -23.28 -2.77
CA LYS A 45 -4.50 -23.50 -2.78
C LYS A 45 -5.30 -22.24 -2.44
N LEU A 46 -4.81 -21.45 -1.50
CA LEU A 46 -5.45 -20.20 -1.10
C LEU A 46 -5.49 -19.20 -2.28
N CYS A 47 -4.38 -19.09 -3.01
CA CYS A 47 -4.17 -18.14 -4.10
C CYS A 47 -4.65 -18.58 -5.49
N THR A 48 -4.97 -19.86 -5.74
CA THR A 48 -5.31 -20.36 -7.09
C THR A 48 -6.40 -19.55 -7.82
N ASP A 49 -7.44 -19.15 -7.10
CA ASP A 49 -8.62 -18.47 -7.70
C ASP A 49 -8.65 -16.95 -7.42
N THR A 50 -7.56 -16.39 -6.88
CA THR A 50 -7.50 -14.94 -6.67
C THR A 50 -7.13 -14.24 -7.98
N PRO A 51 -7.52 -12.97 -8.17
CA PRO A 51 -6.83 -12.11 -9.13
C PRO A 51 -5.32 -12.16 -8.84
N PHE A 52 -4.48 -12.22 -9.86
CA PHE A 52 -3.01 -12.25 -9.74
C PHE A 52 -2.47 -13.33 -8.75
N PRO A 53 -2.61 -14.65 -9.05
CA PRO A 53 -2.21 -15.73 -8.14
C PRO A 53 -0.74 -15.68 -7.68
N GLU A 54 0.18 -15.28 -8.56
CA GLU A 54 1.61 -15.15 -8.23
C GLU A 54 1.86 -13.99 -7.26
N LEU A 55 1.16 -12.87 -7.43
CA LEU A 55 1.21 -11.75 -6.50
C LEU A 55 0.62 -12.17 -5.15
N CYS A 56 -0.50 -12.89 -5.14
CA CYS A 56 -1.05 -13.45 -3.90
C CYS A 56 -0.04 -14.30 -3.14
N ALA A 57 0.64 -15.21 -3.84
CA ALA A 57 1.66 -16.04 -3.20
C ALA A 57 2.80 -15.17 -2.64
N SER A 58 3.34 -14.23 -3.42
CA SER A 58 4.46 -13.38 -2.98
C SER A 58 4.09 -12.44 -1.83
N MET A 59 2.85 -11.95 -1.78
CA MET A 59 2.34 -11.14 -0.68
C MET A 59 2.37 -11.89 0.66
N ILE A 60 2.27 -13.21 0.62
CA ILE A 60 2.20 -14.08 1.81
C ILE A 60 3.57 -14.69 2.13
N THR A 61 4.25 -15.29 1.15
CA THR A 61 5.49 -16.05 1.35
C THR A 61 6.69 -15.19 1.70
N ARG A 62 6.60 -13.86 1.54
CA ARG A 62 7.62 -12.92 2.02
C ARG A 62 7.80 -12.91 3.54
N TYR A 63 6.82 -13.43 4.28
CA TYR A 63 6.88 -13.57 5.72
C TYR A 63 7.30 -15.00 6.06
N HIS A 64 8.36 -15.16 6.86
CA HIS A 64 8.85 -16.47 7.27
C HIS A 64 7.80 -17.23 8.10
N GLU A 65 6.94 -16.50 8.80
CA GLU A 65 5.81 -17.00 9.58
C GLU A 65 4.72 -17.64 8.72
N SER A 66 4.74 -17.45 7.40
CA SER A 66 3.78 -18.09 6.49
C SER A 66 3.87 -19.63 6.51
N LYS A 67 5.02 -20.17 6.92
CA LYS A 67 5.21 -21.61 7.10
C LYS A 67 4.46 -22.10 8.33
N GLY A 68 3.44 -22.95 8.11
CA GLY A 68 2.63 -23.52 9.19
C GLY A 68 1.55 -22.58 9.74
N ALA A 69 1.39 -21.37 9.18
CA ALA A 69 0.29 -20.48 9.50
C ALA A 69 -1.05 -21.03 8.99
N ASN A 70 -2.12 -20.76 9.74
CA ASN A 70 -3.48 -21.05 9.30
C ASN A 70 -3.94 -20.04 8.23
N GLU A 71 -5.03 -20.34 7.53
CA GLU A 71 -5.50 -19.48 6.43
C GLU A 71 -5.80 -18.03 6.88
N GLU A 72 -6.34 -17.81 8.08
CA GLU A 72 -6.59 -16.46 8.59
C GLU A 72 -5.28 -15.66 8.73
N SER A 73 -4.25 -16.27 9.33
CA SER A 73 -2.92 -15.67 9.47
C SER A 73 -2.28 -15.38 8.11
N LEU A 74 -2.46 -16.25 7.12
CA LEU A 74 -1.98 -16.01 5.74
C LEU A 74 -2.69 -14.80 5.11
N VAL A 75 -4.00 -14.64 5.30
CA VAL A 75 -4.71 -13.43 4.85
C VAL A 75 -4.24 -12.19 5.59
N GLY A 76 -3.92 -12.29 6.89
CA GLY A 76 -3.29 -11.21 7.65
C GLY A 76 -1.95 -10.74 7.06
N MET A 77 -1.12 -11.67 6.59
CA MET A 77 0.13 -11.36 5.89
C MET A 77 -0.12 -10.65 4.55
N ALA A 78 -1.11 -11.11 3.79
CA ALA A 78 -1.54 -10.42 2.56
C ALA A 78 -2.04 -8.99 2.85
N ALA A 79 -2.79 -8.79 3.94
CA ALA A 79 -3.27 -7.49 4.37
C ALA A 79 -2.11 -6.55 4.76
N LEU A 80 -1.11 -7.05 5.51
CA LEU A 80 0.11 -6.30 5.83
C LEU A 80 0.90 -5.91 4.57
N THR A 81 1.02 -6.81 3.59
CA THR A 81 1.67 -6.46 2.32
C THR A 81 0.87 -5.39 1.58
N SER A 82 -0.45 -5.49 1.57
CA SER A 82 -1.33 -4.48 0.94
C SER A 82 -1.14 -3.11 1.59
N ALA A 83 -1.06 -3.04 2.92
CA ALA A 83 -0.76 -1.82 3.66
C ALA A 83 0.60 -1.21 3.25
N LYS A 84 1.64 -2.05 3.12
CA LYS A 84 2.97 -1.61 2.67
C LYS A 84 2.95 -1.07 1.23
N LEU A 85 2.22 -1.72 0.33
CA LEU A 85 2.12 -1.28 -1.07
C LEU A 85 1.31 0.02 -1.21
N LEU A 86 0.23 0.18 -0.44
CA LEU A 86 -0.49 1.45 -0.33
C LEU A 86 0.43 2.56 0.19
N LEU A 87 1.21 2.29 1.24
CA LEU A 87 2.17 3.25 1.76
C LEU A 87 3.26 3.59 0.73
N ASN A 88 3.76 2.61 -0.03
CA ASN A 88 4.74 2.86 -1.09
C ASN A 88 4.17 3.78 -2.17
N ALA A 89 2.91 3.57 -2.57
CA ALA A 89 2.21 4.43 -3.52
C ALA A 89 2.09 5.89 -3.03
N THR A 90 2.12 6.15 -1.71
CA THR A 90 2.14 7.51 -1.17
C THR A 90 3.39 8.30 -1.54
N ALA A 91 4.54 7.64 -1.69
CA ALA A 91 5.79 8.32 -2.03
C ALA A 91 5.66 9.03 -3.38
N THR A 92 5.14 8.29 -4.37
CA THR A 92 4.86 8.79 -5.71
C THR A 92 3.70 9.77 -5.72
N ALA A 93 2.63 9.54 -4.95
CA ALA A 93 1.48 10.44 -4.87
C ALA A 93 1.77 11.75 -4.12
N SER A 94 2.92 11.88 -3.44
CA SER A 94 3.19 13.01 -2.57
C SER A 94 3.21 14.34 -3.36
N PRO A 95 2.61 15.42 -2.81
CA PRO A 95 2.58 16.72 -3.50
C PRO A 95 3.97 17.26 -3.85
N ALA A 96 4.99 16.97 -3.04
CA ALA A 96 6.36 17.38 -3.32
C ALA A 96 6.92 16.67 -4.57
N VAL A 97 6.82 15.34 -4.63
CA VAL A 97 7.28 14.56 -5.79
C VAL A 97 6.53 14.94 -7.06
N GLN A 98 5.22 15.18 -6.95
CA GLN A 98 4.42 15.59 -8.10
C GLN A 98 4.79 16.98 -8.63
N ARG A 99 5.05 17.96 -7.74
CA ARG A 99 5.55 19.28 -8.16
C ARG A 99 6.92 19.23 -8.82
N ASP A 100 7.82 18.42 -8.26
CA ASP A 100 9.20 18.31 -8.76
C ASP A 100 9.24 17.57 -10.11
N SER A 101 8.42 16.53 -10.27
CA SER A 101 8.33 15.72 -11.49
C SER A 101 7.53 16.42 -12.60
N HIS A 102 6.61 17.31 -12.24
CA HIS A 102 5.71 17.98 -13.17
C HIS A 102 5.66 19.50 -12.89
N PRO A 103 6.66 20.29 -13.34
CA PRO A 103 6.73 21.73 -13.10
C PRO A 103 5.55 22.57 -13.65
N GLY A 104 4.70 21.97 -14.48
CA GLY A 104 3.48 22.56 -15.03
C GLY A 104 2.18 22.04 -14.42
N LEU A 105 2.24 21.31 -13.31
CA LEU A 105 1.07 20.76 -12.63
C LEU A 105 0.11 21.89 -12.21
N SER A 106 -1.17 21.76 -12.56
CA SER A 106 -2.16 22.75 -12.16
C SER A 106 -2.41 22.70 -10.65
N LYS A 107 -2.90 23.80 -10.07
CA LYS A 107 -3.25 23.80 -8.64
C LYS A 107 -4.37 22.80 -8.31
N ALA A 108 -5.29 22.57 -9.26
CA ALA A 108 -6.35 21.59 -9.10
C ALA A 108 -5.79 20.16 -9.05
N ASP A 109 -4.83 19.84 -9.92
CA ASP A 109 -4.19 18.52 -9.93
C ASP A 109 -3.33 18.32 -8.67
N GLU A 110 -2.61 19.34 -8.21
CA GLU A 110 -1.85 19.29 -6.96
C GLU A 110 -2.77 18.95 -5.76
N ILE A 111 -3.95 19.58 -5.68
CA ILE A 111 -4.95 19.28 -4.64
C ILE A 111 -5.50 17.86 -4.79
N CYS A 112 -5.70 17.38 -6.03
CA CYS A 112 -6.12 16.01 -6.27
C CYS A 112 -5.09 15.01 -5.76
N PHE A 113 -3.81 15.19 -6.08
CA PHE A 113 -2.72 14.34 -5.59
C PHE A 113 -2.56 14.41 -4.07
N GLU A 114 -2.70 15.59 -3.47
CA GLU A 114 -2.71 15.72 -2.01
C GLU A 114 -3.84 14.90 -1.38
N THR A 115 -5.01 14.86 -2.02
CA THR A 115 -6.15 14.07 -1.57
C THR A 115 -5.87 12.57 -1.73
N CYS A 116 -5.36 12.15 -2.90
CA CYS A 116 -4.95 10.76 -3.15
C CYS A 116 -3.90 10.29 -2.13
N PHE A 117 -2.87 11.10 -1.88
CA PHE A 117 -1.83 10.84 -0.89
C PHE A 117 -2.43 10.57 0.50
N LYS A 118 -3.40 11.39 0.94
CA LYS A 118 -4.08 11.22 2.23
C LYS A 118 -4.91 9.93 2.26
N GLU A 119 -5.65 9.63 1.20
CA GLU A 119 -6.45 8.41 1.10
C GLU A 119 -5.58 7.15 1.18
N LEU A 120 -4.50 7.09 0.38
CA LEU A 120 -3.54 5.98 0.40
C LEU A 120 -2.88 5.83 1.77
N THR A 121 -2.47 6.93 2.39
CA THR A 121 -1.87 6.93 3.74
C THR A 121 -2.85 6.40 4.79
N ASN A 122 -4.09 6.91 4.77
CA ASN A 122 -5.12 6.50 5.72
C ASN A 122 -5.51 5.02 5.54
N ALA A 123 -5.59 4.56 4.29
CA ALA A 123 -5.86 3.16 3.97
C ALA A 123 -4.74 2.24 4.48
N ALA A 124 -3.48 2.59 4.20
CA ALA A 124 -2.32 1.87 4.68
C ALA A 124 -2.30 1.75 6.21
N GLN A 125 -2.45 2.86 6.91
CA GLN A 125 -2.46 2.89 8.38
C GLN A 125 -3.65 2.14 8.97
N THR A 126 -4.81 2.17 8.32
CA THR A 126 -6.00 1.44 8.78
C THR A 126 -5.78 -0.06 8.65
N LEU A 127 -5.34 -0.53 7.48
CA LEU A 127 -5.06 -1.95 7.26
C LEU A 127 -3.95 -2.46 8.18
N ASP A 128 -2.88 -1.70 8.37
CA ASP A 128 -1.79 -2.05 9.29
C ASP A 128 -2.33 -2.27 10.72
N LYS A 129 -3.12 -1.33 11.25
CA LYS A 129 -3.76 -1.45 12.58
C LYS A 129 -4.66 -2.67 12.72
N LEU A 130 -5.32 -3.10 11.65
CA LEU A 130 -6.17 -4.29 11.63
C LEU A 130 -5.36 -5.61 11.67
N CYS A 131 -4.03 -5.53 11.61
CA CYS A 131 -3.11 -6.66 11.56
C CYS A 131 -2.09 -6.75 12.72
N VAL A 132 -1.89 -5.70 13.53
CA VAL A 132 -0.79 -5.59 14.54
C VAL A 132 -0.79 -6.66 15.65
N SER A 133 -1.95 -7.21 16.04
CA SER A 133 -2.04 -8.15 17.18
C SER A 133 -2.70 -9.48 16.84
N LYS A 134 -3.80 -9.42 16.09
CA LYS A 134 -4.49 -10.54 15.48
C LYS A 134 -5.19 -9.99 14.24
N VAL A 135 -5.21 -10.78 13.16
CA VAL A 135 -5.95 -10.40 11.95
C VAL A 135 -7.44 -10.21 12.30
N GLN A 136 -7.96 -9.02 12.01
CA GLN A 136 -9.34 -8.65 12.24
C GLN A 136 -10.15 -8.81 10.94
N LEU A 137 -10.34 -10.06 10.48
CA LEU A 137 -10.94 -10.35 9.17
C LEU A 137 -12.29 -9.65 8.91
N PRO A 138 -13.27 -9.66 9.84
CA PRO A 138 -14.53 -8.95 9.61
C PRO A 138 -14.35 -7.43 9.44
N GLN A 139 -13.40 -6.83 10.15
CA GLN A 139 -13.09 -5.41 10.05
C GLN A 139 -12.37 -5.09 8.75
N ILE A 140 -11.50 -5.98 8.26
CA ILE A 140 -10.86 -5.85 6.94
C ILE A 140 -11.90 -5.94 5.83
N ASP A 141 -12.84 -6.88 5.91
CA ASP A 141 -13.97 -7.00 4.97
C ASP A 141 -14.82 -5.73 4.94
N ASN A 142 -15.22 -5.23 6.11
CA ASN A 142 -15.97 -3.98 6.21
C ASN A 142 -15.20 -2.79 5.64
N PHE A 143 -13.89 -2.71 5.90
CA PHE A 143 -13.02 -1.68 5.33
C PHE A 143 -13.03 -1.73 3.79
N ILE A 144 -12.88 -2.92 3.21
CA ILE A 144 -12.87 -3.10 1.74
C ILE A 144 -14.23 -2.70 1.15
N LYS A 145 -15.33 -3.20 1.73
CA LYS A 145 -16.70 -2.89 1.28
C LYS A 145 -17.00 -1.40 1.35
N PHE A 146 -16.70 -0.75 2.48
CA PHE A 146 -16.94 0.68 2.66
C PHE A 146 -16.19 1.53 1.62
N ASN A 147 -14.92 1.20 1.35
CA ASN A 147 -14.12 1.94 0.37
C ASN A 147 -14.59 1.69 -1.06
N LYS A 148 -15.02 0.46 -1.37
CA LYS A 148 -15.62 0.12 -2.67
C LYS A 148 -16.93 0.88 -2.92
N GLU A 149 -17.81 0.96 -1.92
CA GLU A 149 -19.05 1.75 -1.97
C GLU A 149 -18.76 3.25 -2.09
N SER A 150 -17.66 3.71 -1.48
CA SER A 150 -17.19 5.09 -1.58
C SER A 150 -16.42 5.39 -2.88
N HIS A 151 -16.37 4.43 -3.82
CA HIS A 151 -15.63 4.53 -5.08
C HIS A 151 -14.16 4.93 -4.91
N VAL A 152 -13.52 4.51 -3.81
CA VAL A 152 -12.10 4.75 -3.58
C VAL A 152 -11.31 3.87 -4.54
N GLU A 153 -10.43 4.51 -5.32
CA GLU A 153 -9.45 3.83 -6.16
C GLU A 153 -8.12 3.77 -5.41
N TRP A 154 -7.47 2.61 -5.39
CA TRP A 154 -6.18 2.41 -4.72
C TRP A 154 -5.00 2.87 -5.59
N ASN A 155 -5.23 3.93 -6.34
CA ASN A 155 -4.32 4.59 -7.27
C ASN A 155 -4.72 6.07 -7.39
N CYS A 156 -3.92 6.88 -8.08
CA CYS A 156 -4.20 8.29 -8.28
C CYS A 156 -4.66 8.61 -9.72
N GLU A 157 -5.22 7.63 -10.44
CA GLU A 157 -5.58 7.77 -11.87
C GLU A 157 -6.59 8.90 -12.09
N ARG A 158 -7.53 9.11 -11.15
CA ARG A 158 -8.48 10.24 -11.19
C ARG A 158 -7.84 11.63 -11.24
N CYS A 159 -6.58 11.75 -10.81
CA CYS A 159 -5.82 13.01 -10.84
C CYS A 159 -5.15 13.27 -12.19
N ARG A 160 -5.36 12.39 -13.18
CA ARG A 160 -4.89 12.54 -14.56
C ARG A 160 -5.84 13.42 -15.37
N GLN A 161 -5.74 14.73 -15.21
CA GLN A 161 -6.45 15.67 -16.09
C GLN A 161 -5.47 16.33 -17.07
N GLY A 162 -5.78 16.30 -18.38
CA GLY A 162 -5.01 16.96 -19.44
C GLY A 162 -4.37 16.04 -20.50
N GLU A 163 -3.92 16.62 -21.62
CA GLU A 163 -3.35 15.91 -22.78
C GLU A 163 -1.93 15.36 -22.53
N ALA A 164 -1.20 15.90 -21.55
CA ALA A 164 0.12 15.42 -21.15
C ALA A 164 -0.01 14.40 -20.01
N LYS A 165 -0.22 13.13 -20.39
CA LYS A 165 -0.34 11.97 -19.50
C LYS A 165 1.01 11.62 -18.84
N MET A 166 1.50 12.43 -17.92
CA MET A 166 2.72 12.13 -17.18
C MET A 166 2.42 11.99 -15.69
N ILE A 167 2.23 10.74 -15.26
CA ILE A 167 2.24 10.31 -13.86
C ILE A 167 3.09 9.04 -13.87
N ALA A 168 3.90 8.82 -12.85
CA ALA A 168 4.67 7.59 -12.72
C ALA A 168 3.77 6.36 -12.57
N ASP A 169 4.16 5.25 -13.19
CA ASP A 169 3.38 4.01 -13.28
C ASP A 169 2.96 3.47 -11.90
N ASP A 170 3.73 3.76 -10.85
CA ASP A 170 3.52 3.29 -9.47
C ASP A 170 2.22 3.76 -8.81
N VAL A 171 1.57 4.81 -9.33
CA VAL A 171 0.25 5.30 -8.87
C VAL A 171 -0.79 5.38 -10.00
N SER A 172 -0.49 4.75 -11.13
CA SER A 172 -1.39 4.66 -12.28
C SER A 172 -2.37 3.50 -12.15
N LYS A 173 -3.29 3.38 -13.11
CA LYS A 173 -4.12 2.19 -13.27
C LYS A 173 -3.26 0.91 -13.30
N ASP A 174 -3.73 -0.12 -12.61
CA ASP A 174 -3.06 -1.43 -12.49
C ASP A 174 -1.71 -1.39 -11.74
N ASN A 175 -1.49 -0.36 -10.90
CA ASN A 175 -0.36 -0.34 -9.97
C ASN A 175 -0.41 -1.50 -8.95
N GLU A 176 0.72 -1.77 -8.31
CA GLU A 176 0.85 -2.87 -7.36
C GLU A 176 -0.07 -2.72 -6.13
N ALA A 177 -0.37 -1.49 -5.70
CA ALA A 177 -1.31 -1.24 -4.62
C ALA A 177 -2.75 -1.68 -4.98
N GLY A 178 -3.22 -1.31 -6.18
CA GLY A 178 -4.53 -1.73 -6.68
C GLY A 178 -4.64 -3.24 -6.86
N LYS A 179 -3.61 -3.88 -7.45
CA LYS A 179 -3.56 -5.34 -7.58
C LYS A 179 -3.58 -6.04 -6.23
N ALA A 180 -2.79 -5.57 -5.27
CA ALA A 180 -2.74 -6.15 -3.92
C ALA A 180 -4.08 -6.03 -3.19
N MET A 181 -4.78 -4.91 -3.32
CA MET A 181 -6.11 -4.74 -2.74
C MET A 181 -7.15 -5.67 -3.38
N ALA A 182 -7.06 -5.92 -4.69
CA ALA A 182 -7.93 -6.89 -5.37
C ALA A 182 -7.65 -8.33 -4.93
N VAL A 183 -6.38 -8.69 -4.74
CA VAL A 183 -5.98 -9.97 -4.12
C VAL A 183 -6.58 -10.10 -2.72
N LEU A 184 -6.40 -9.07 -1.88
CA LEU A 184 -6.86 -9.06 -0.50
C LEU A 184 -8.38 -9.22 -0.40
N GLU A 185 -9.15 -8.54 -1.25
CA GLU A 185 -10.61 -8.69 -1.34
C GLU A 185 -11.00 -10.15 -1.63
N ALA A 186 -10.37 -10.77 -2.63
CA ALA A 186 -10.65 -12.16 -2.98
C ALA A 186 -10.32 -13.13 -1.84
N LEU A 187 -9.21 -12.91 -1.15
CA LEU A 187 -8.79 -13.71 0.01
C LEU A 187 -9.76 -13.59 1.18
N VAL A 188 -10.12 -12.37 1.57
CA VAL A 188 -11.04 -12.11 2.69
C VAL A 188 -12.41 -12.72 2.42
N ASN A 189 -12.95 -12.54 1.20
CA ASN A 189 -14.20 -13.18 0.78
C ASN A 189 -14.10 -14.71 0.86
N LYS A 190 -13.01 -15.30 0.35
CA LYS A 190 -12.79 -16.75 0.38
C LYS A 190 -12.76 -17.32 1.79
N ILE A 191 -12.31 -16.57 2.81
CA ILE A 191 -12.30 -17.05 4.20
C ILE A 191 -13.65 -16.85 4.88
N LEU A 192 -14.32 -15.71 4.66
CA LEU A 192 -15.57 -15.39 5.34
C LEU A 192 -16.81 -16.10 4.78
N THR A 193 -16.75 -16.61 3.53
CA THR A 193 -17.86 -17.33 2.90
C THR A 193 -17.71 -18.86 2.93
N LYS A 194 -16.65 -19.39 3.57
CA LYS A 194 -16.49 -20.83 3.82
C LYS A 194 -17.38 -21.28 4.97
#